data_AF-A0A6J6XYJ6-F1
#
_entry.id   AF-A0A6J6XYJ6-F1
#
_cell.length_a   1.000
_cell.length_b   1.000
_cell.length_c   1.000
_cell.angle_alpha   90.00
_cell.angle_beta   90.00
_cell.angle_gamma   90.00
#
_symmetry.space_group_name_H-M   'P 1'
#
loop_
_entity.id
_entity.type
_entity.pdbx_description
1 polymer ?
#
loop_
_entity_poly.entity_id
_entity_poly.type
_entity_poly.pdbx_seq_one_letter_code
_entity_poly.pdbx_strand_id
1 'polypeptide(L)' 'MLRVLAVGPLVRLEITPHDASILPQGEVLEVHLGLQEYAAMPLREADPVQLRPRGGRVFLA' A
#
# COMPACT_ATOMS: atom_id res chain seq x y z
N MET A 1 2.31 4.16 -7.78
CA MET A 1 2.45 2.79 -8.34
C MET A 1 2.33 1.78 -7.21
N LEU A 2 1.55 0.71 -7.41
CA LEU A 2 1.32 -0.38 -6.44
C LEU A 2 2.16 -1.61 -6.78
N ARG A 3 2.87 -2.17 -5.79
CA ARG A 3 3.53 -3.49 -5.86
C ARG A 3 3.01 -4.40 -4.76
N VAL A 4 2.94 -5.70 -5.05
CA VAL A 4 2.27 -6.69 -4.18
C VAL A 4 3.24 -7.82 -3.86
N LEU A 5 3.37 -8.16 -2.57
CA LEU A 5 4.12 -9.32 -2.10
C LEU A 5 3.23 -10.17 -1.19
N ALA A 6 2.98 -11.42 -1.59
CA ALA A 6 2.28 -12.39 -0.74
C ALA A 6 3.30 -13.15 0.13
N VAL A 7 3.13 -13.09 1.45
CA VAL A 7 3.99 -13.77 2.43
C VAL A 7 3.10 -14.54 3.40
N GLY A 8 2.86 -15.82 3.10
CA GLY A 8 1.97 -16.66 3.89
C GLY A 8 0.53 -16.11 3.94
N PRO A 9 -0.09 -15.93 5.12
CA PRO A 9 -1.46 -15.45 5.25
C PRO A 9 -1.60 -13.93 5.07
N LEU A 10 -0.49 -13.21 4.87
CA LEU A 10 -0.46 -11.75 4.73
C LEU A 10 -0.03 -11.35 3.32
N VAL A 11 -0.57 -10.22 2.87
CA VAL A 11 -0.15 -9.53 1.66
C VAL A 11 0.38 -8.16 2.05
N ARG A 12 1.60 -7.86 1.62
CA ARG A 12 2.22 -6.55 1.75
C ARG A 12 2.07 -5.79 0.44
N LEU A 13 1.49 -4.61 0.52
CA LEU A 13 1.38 -3.66 -0.57
C LEU A 13 2.43 -2.56 -0.37
N GLU A 14 3.30 -2.38 -1.34
CA GLU A 14 4.24 -1.25 -1.40
C GLU A 14 3.67 -0.20 -2.36
N ILE A 15 3.50 1.02 -1.86
CA ILE A 15 2.82 2.10 -2.56
C ILE A 15 3.76 3.29 -2.70
N THR A 16 4.09 3.63 -3.94
CA THR A 16 4.81 4.86 -4.28
C THR A 16 3.79 5.95 -4.64
N PRO A 17 3.78 7.11 -3.95
CA PRO A 17 2.94 8.24 -4.32
C PRO A 17 3.27 8.75 -5.73
N HIS A 18 2.27 9.24 -6.45
CA HIS A 18 2.50 9.94 -7.71
C HIS A 18 3.09 11.34 -7.48
N ASP A 19 2.76 11.95 -6.34
CA ASP A 19 3.28 13.24 -5.93
C ASP A 19 4.49 13.02 -4.99
N ALA A 20 5.67 13.40 -5.46
CA ALA A 20 6.93 13.25 -4.73
C ALA A 20 7.05 14.17 -3.49
N SER A 21 6.09 15.06 -3.25
CA SER A 21 6.02 15.83 -2.01
C SER A 21 5.40 15.05 -0.83
N ILE A 22 4.73 13.92 -1.11
CA ILE A 22 4.03 13.12 -0.09
C ILE A 22 4.98 12.24 0.72
N LEU A 23 6.04 11.72 0.09
CA LEU A 23 7.09 10.92 0.75
C LEU A 23 8.46 11.29 0.17
N PRO A 24 9.54 11.21 0.98
CA PRO A 24 10.90 11.33 0.48
C PRO A 24 11.20 10.37 -0.67
N GLN A 25 12.10 10.78 -1.56
CA GLN A 25 12.45 9.97 -2.72
C GLN A 25 13.08 8.64 -2.29
N GLY A 26 12.50 7.53 -2.76
CA GLY A 26 12.94 6.17 -2.41
C GLY A 26 12.19 5.54 -1.24
N GLU A 27 11.34 6.30 -0.54
CA GLU A 27 10.45 5.74 0.47
C GLU A 27 9.15 5.21 -0.15
N VAL A 28 8.58 4.19 0.49
CA VAL A 28 7.31 3.58 0.11
C VAL A 28 6.40 3.51 1.32
N LEU A 29 5.09 3.62 1.07
CA LEU A 29 4.12 3.30 2.10
C LEU A 29 3.83 1.80 2.06
N GLU A 30 3.99 1.14 3.20
CA GLU A 30 3.65 -0.25 3.37
C GLU A 30 2.24 -0.41 3.95
N VAL A 31 1.40 -1.21 3.29
CA VAL A 31 0.08 -1.60 3.80
C VAL A 31 0.04 -3.12 3.91
N HIS A 32 -0.34 -3.61 5.09
CA HIS A 32 -0.49 -5.03 5.35
C HIS A 32 -1.98 -5.40 5.36
N LEU A 33 -2.33 -6.41 4.56
CA LEU A 33 -3.68 -6.94 4.44
C LEU A 33 -3.66 -8.46 4.66
N GLY A 34 -4.78 -9.03 5.09
CA GLY A 34 -4.95 -10.48 5.02
C GLY A 34 -5.02 -10.96 3.57
N LEU A 35 -4.52 -12.16 3.28
CA LEU A 35 -4.54 -12.72 1.92
C LEU A 35 -5.96 -12.81 1.33
N GLN A 36 -6.94 -13.20 2.16
CA GLN A 36 -8.35 -13.27 1.75
C GLN A 36 -8.96 -11.89 1.51
N GLU A 37 -8.60 -10.90 2.33
CA GLU A 37 -9.06 -9.52 2.18
C GLU A 37 -8.52 -8.92 0.89
N TYR A 38 -7.22 -9.12 0.61
CA TYR A 38 -6.59 -8.70 -0.64
C TYR A 38 -7.22 -9.40 -1.87
N ALA A 39 -7.44 -10.71 -1.82
CA ALA A 39 -8.02 -11.48 -2.92
C ALA A 39 -9.46 -11.06 -3.26
N ALA A 40 -10.19 -10.51 -2.29
CA ALA A 40 -11.53 -9.96 -2.52
C ALA A 40 -11.53 -8.57 -3.17
N MET A 41 -10.36 -7.90 -3.25
CA MET A 41 -10.25 -6.59 -3.88
C MET A 41 -9.96 -6.74 -5.39
N PRO A 42 -10.58 -5.92 -6.26
CA PRO A 42 -10.30 -5.93 -7.68
C PRO A 42 -9.03 -5.12 -8.01
N LEU A 43 -7.94 -5.36 -7.27
CA LEU A 43 -6.66 -4.67 -7.43
C LEU A 43 -5.71 -5.48 -8.31
N ARG A 44 -5.00 -4.79 -9.19
CA ARG A 44 -3.91 -5.33 -10.01
C ARG A 44 -2.62 -4.56 -9.73
N GLU A 45 -1.50 -5.18 -10.09
CA GLU A 45 -0.22 -4.51 -10.04
C GLU A 45 -0.25 -3.23 -10.90
N ALA A 46 0.40 -2.17 -10.42
CA ALA A 46 0.41 -0.83 -11.01
C ALA A 46 -0.94 -0.07 -11.01
N ASP A 47 -2.03 -0.62 -10.46
CA ASP A 47 -3.28 0.14 -10.34
C ASP A 47 -3.10 1.40 -9.47
N PRO A 48 -3.73 2.53 -9.84
CA PRO A 48 -3.81 3.69 -8.96
C PRO A 48 -4.73 3.37 -7.78
N VAL A 49 -4.23 3.60 -6.56
CA VAL A 49 -4.98 3.38 -5.33
C VAL A 49 -5.15 4.68 -4.56
N GLN A 50 -6.34 4.88 -3.97
CA GLN A 50 -6.58 5.98 -3.03
C GLN A 50 -6.53 5.44 -1.60
N LEU A 51 -5.64 6.01 -0.80
CA LEU A 51 -5.54 5.68 0.62
C LEU A 51 -6.29 6.72 1.44
N ARG A 52 -7.14 6.27 2.34
CA ARG A 52 -7.87 7.12 3.28
C ARG A 52 -7.55 6.65 4.70
N PRO A 53 -6.68 7.35 5.45
CA PRO A 53 -6.45 7.04 6.84
C PRO A 53 -7.76 7.17 7.62
N ARG A 54 -8.28 6.07 8.19
CA ARG A 54 -9.40 6.11 9.14
C ARG A 54 -8.84 5.86 10.54
N GLY A 55 -8.70 6.93 11.32
CA GLY A 55 -8.34 6.84 12.75
C GLY A 55 -6.90 6.41 13.08
N GLY A 56 -6.04 6.17 12.09
CA GLY A 56 -4.63 5.86 12.29
C GLY A 56 -3.76 7.12 12.35
N ARG A 57 -2.82 7.17 13.30
CA ARG A 57 -1.70 8.12 13.26
C ARG A 57 -0.74 7.64 12.18
N VAL A 58 -0.57 8.43 11.13
CA VAL A 58 0.48 8.20 10.12
C VAL A 58 1.78 8.69 10.75
N PHE A 59 2.65 7.76 11.15
CA PHE A 59 4.00 8.09 11.54
C PHE A 59 4.86 8.08 10.29
N LEU A 60 5.22 9.27 9.81
CA LEU A 60 6.32 9.44 8.88
C LEU A 60 7.60 9.48 9.72
N ALA A 61 8.59 8.68 9.35
CA ALA A 61 9.90 8.66 10.01
C ALA A 61 10.69 9.95 9.70
#